data_AF-A0A2N3GWQ6-F1
#
_entry.id   AF-A0A2N3GWQ6-F1
#
_cell.length_a   1.000
_cell.length_b   1.000
_cell.length_c   1.000
_cell.angle_alpha   90.00
_cell.angle_beta   90.00
_cell.angle_gamma   90.00
#
_symmetry.space_group_name_H-M   'P 1'
#
loop_
_entity.id
_entity.type
_entity.pdbx_description
1 polymer ?
#
loop_
_entity_poly.entity_id
_entity_poly.type
_entity_poly.pdbx_seq_one_letter_code
_entity_poly.pdbx_strand_id
1 'polypeptide(L)' 'MAEPVLHRYCAHCGAQGEPRLGFCAECGGPVCAKCGNTQHVKGEHKVMHDICLKHGESSNFSMIKFVK' A
#
# COMPACT_ATOMS: atom_id res chain seq x y z
N MET A 1 27.80 18.80 -11.21
CA MET A 1 27.13 18.83 -9.89
C MET A 1 25.91 17.95 -10.01
N ALA A 2 25.95 16.74 -9.43
CA ALA A 2 24.82 15.81 -9.50
C ALA A 2 23.80 16.24 -8.45
N GLU A 3 22.74 16.92 -8.88
CA GLU A 3 21.56 17.11 -8.03
C GLU A 3 21.04 15.72 -7.66
N PRO A 4 20.83 15.42 -6.37
CA PRO A 4 20.15 14.19 -6.03
C PRO A 4 18.74 14.34 -6.59
N VAL A 5 18.44 13.55 -7.63
CA VAL A 5 17.09 13.39 -8.16
C VAL A 5 16.28 12.78 -7.03
N LEU A 6 15.79 13.65 -6.14
CA LEU A 6 14.73 13.41 -5.19
C LEU A 6 13.66 12.74 -6.01
N HIS A 7 13.58 11.42 -5.91
CA HIS A 7 12.69 10.59 -6.70
C HIS A 7 11.28 11.16 -6.54
N ARG A 8 10.85 11.94 -7.55
CA ARG A 8 9.50 12.49 -7.60
C ARG A 8 8.50 11.39 -7.87
N TYR A 9 8.95 10.15 -8.04
CA TYR A 9 8.14 9.01 -8.35
C TYR A 9 8.02 8.04 -7.17
N CYS A 10 6.84 7.46 -7.03
CA CYS A 10 6.61 6.42 -6.04
C CYS A 10 7.21 5.09 -6.53
N ALA A 11 8.00 4.44 -5.69
CA ALA A 11 8.63 3.15 -6.01
C ALA A 11 7.62 1.99 -6.20
N HIS A 12 6.41 2.10 -5.65
CA HIS A 12 5.36 1.09 -5.81
C HIS A 12 4.50 1.30 -7.07
N CYS A 13 4.17 2.55 -7.39
CA CYS A 13 3.18 2.90 -8.43
C CYS A 13 3.81 3.51 -9.69
N GLY A 14 5.07 3.97 -9.59
CA GLY A 14 5.75 4.75 -10.63
C GLY A 14 5.19 6.17 -10.81
N ALA A 15 4.20 6.60 -10.03
CA ALA A 15 3.55 7.90 -10.22
C ALA A 15 4.49 9.04 -9.83
N GLN A 16 4.66 10.01 -10.73
CA GLN A 16 5.55 11.15 -10.57
C GLN A 16 4.79 12.43 -10.21
N GLY A 17 5.23 13.12 -9.15
CA GLY A 17 4.67 14.42 -8.73
C GLY A 17 3.38 14.34 -7.94
N GLU A 18 2.95 13.15 -7.53
CA GLU A 18 1.70 12.95 -6.79
C GLU A 18 1.88 13.24 -5.28
N PRO A 19 0.87 13.84 -4.62
CA PRO A 19 0.90 14.04 -3.18
C PRO A 19 0.93 12.69 -2.45
N ARG A 20 1.74 12.62 -1.38
CA ARG A 20 1.75 11.45 -0.50
C ARG A 20 0.56 11.52 0.45
N LEU A 21 -0.26 10.48 0.46
CA LEU A 21 -1.41 10.36 1.34
C LEU A 21 -1.02 9.89 2.76
N GLY A 22 0.05 9.10 2.87
CA GLY A 22 0.49 8.53 4.13
C GLY A 22 1.41 7.33 3.92
N PHE A 23 1.39 6.41 4.88
CA PHE A 23 2.12 5.15 4.84
C PHE A 23 1.15 3.98 4.79
N CYS A 24 1.49 2.95 4.01
CA CYS A 24 0.69 1.76 3.85
C CYS A 24 0.69 0.99 5.17
N ALA A 25 -0.49 0.71 5.73
CA ALA A 25 -0.61 -0.06 6.97
C ALA A 25 -0.06 -1.50 6.85
N GLU A 26 0.00 -2.08 5.64
CA GLU A 26 0.49 -3.45 5.42
C GLU A 26 2.00 -3.51 5.22
N CYS A 27 2.53 -2.71 4.28
CA CYS A 27 3.94 -2.81 3.87
C CYS A 27 4.83 -1.74 4.52
N GLY A 28 4.26 -0.76 5.21
CA GLY A 28 4.97 0.38 5.79
C GLY A 28 5.51 1.38 4.74
N GLY A 29 5.31 1.12 3.45
CA GLY A 29 5.82 1.94 2.36
C GLY A 29 5.02 3.24 2.17
N PRO A 30 5.63 4.32 1.63
CA PRO A 30 4.93 5.56 1.35
C PRO A 30 3.88 5.37 0.26
N VAL A 31 2.70 5.95 0.45
CA VAL A 31 1.54 5.80 -0.43
C VAL A 31 1.30 7.08 -1.23
N CYS A 32 1.24 6.94 -2.56
CA CYS A 32 0.93 8.00 -3.52
C CYS A 32 -0.60 8.13 -3.70
N ALA A 33 -1.15 9.31 -4.00
CA ALA A 33 -2.59 9.45 -4.28
C ALA A 33 -3.10 8.55 -5.42
N LYS A 34 -2.22 8.16 -6.34
CA LYS A 34 -2.52 7.26 -7.45
C LYS A 34 -2.61 5.76 -7.09
N CYS A 35 -1.93 5.30 -6.04
CA CYS A 35 -1.94 3.88 -5.63
C CYS A 35 -2.48 3.64 -4.23
N GLY A 36 -2.72 4.72 -3.50
CA GLY A 36 -3.33 4.69 -2.19
C GLY A 36 -4.81 4.57 -2.28
N ASN A 37 -5.32 3.57 -1.58
CA ASN A 37 -6.72 3.45 -1.27
C ASN A 37 -6.92 3.87 0.19
N THR A 38 -7.75 4.89 0.40
CA THR A 38 -8.09 5.37 1.74
C THR A 38 -9.27 4.56 2.23
N GLN A 39 -9.01 3.62 3.12
CA GLN A 39 -10.03 2.77 3.70
C GLN A 39 -10.55 3.37 5.00
N HIS A 40 -11.87 3.51 5.08
CA HIS A 40 -12.58 3.94 6.28
C HIS A 40 -13.19 2.69 6.93
N VAL A 41 -12.43 2.03 7.79
CA VAL A 41 -12.88 0.83 8.51
C VAL A 41 -13.10 1.16 9.98
N LYS A 42 -14.33 0.96 10.47
CA LYS A 42 -14.74 1.08 11.88
C LYS A 42 -14.29 2.38 12.60
N GLY A 43 -14.35 3.51 11.90
CA GLY A 43 -14.02 4.83 12.48
C GLY A 43 -12.54 5.19 12.45
N GLU A 44 -11.67 4.36 11.89
CA GLU A 44 -10.25 4.68 11.66
C GLU A 44 -9.99 4.95 10.17
N HIS A 45 -9.24 6.02 9.88
CA HIS A 45 -8.76 6.33 8.53
C HIS A 45 -7.40 5.65 8.30
N LYS A 46 -7.36 4.60 7.48
CA LYS A 46 -6.12 3.89 7.14
C LYS A 46 -5.88 3.97 5.64
N VAL A 47 -4.63 4.19 5.26
CA VAL A 47 -4.21 4.27 3.85
C VAL A 47 -3.37 3.05 3.52
N MET A 48 -3.69 2.36 2.45
CA MET A 48 -3.00 1.15 2.00
C MET A 48 -2.81 1.18 0.48
N HIS A 49 -1.82 0.47 -0.06
CA HIS A 49 -1.71 0.31 -1.51
C HIS A 49 -2.77 -0.65 -2.04
N ASP A 50 -3.32 -0.41 -3.22
CA ASP A 50 -4.32 -1.29 -3.85
C ASP A 50 -3.80 -2.74 -4.04
N ILE A 51 -2.51 -2.87 -4.35
CA ILE A 51 -1.83 -4.17 -4.43
C ILE A 51 -1.66 -4.83 -3.06
N CYS A 52 -1.38 -4.06 -2.02
CA CYS A 52 -1.25 -4.56 -0.65
C CYS A 52 -2.62 -4.96 -0.09
N LEU A 53 -3.67 -4.23 -0.46
CA LEU A 53 -5.05 -4.57 -0.11
C LEU A 53 -5.43 -5.95 -0.63
N LYS A 54 -5.09 -6.26 -1.89
CA LYS A 54 -5.31 -7.59 -2.49
C LYS A 54 -4.43 -8.69 -1.88
N HIS A 55 -3.24 -8.35 -1.36
CA HIS A 55 -2.38 -9.30 -0.66
C HIS A 55 -2.82 -9.57 0.79
N GLY A 56 -3.40 -8.60 1.48
CA GLY A 56 -3.87 -8.73 2.87
C GLY A 56 -4.95 -9.79 3.06
N GLU A 57 -5.69 -10.15 2.01
CA GLU A 57 -6.69 -11.22 2.04
C GLU A 57 -6.08 -12.63 1.92
N SER A 58 -4.78 -12.76 1.66
CA SER A 58 -4.11 -14.07 1.51
C SER A 58 -3.43 -14.57 2.78
N SER A 59 -3.34 -13.75 3.83
CA SER A 59 -2.76 -14.17 5.11
C SER A 59 -3.86 -14.61 6.06
N ASN A 60 -4.04 -15.93 6.15
CA ASN A 60 -4.81 -16.66 7.17
C ASN A 60 -6.27 -17.04 6.87
N PHE A 61 -6.51 -17.61 5.68
CA PHE A 61 -7.41 -18.77 5.61
C PHE A 61 -6.56 -19.98 5.28
N SER A 62 -5.80 -20.46 6.28
CA SER A 62 -5.26 -21.82 6.24
C SER A 62 -6.44 -22.76 6.03
N MET A 63 -6.56 -23.24 4.80
CA MET A 63 -7.44 -24.32 4.41
C MET A 63 -7.26 -25.45 5.42
N ILE A 64 -8.26 -25.68 6.27
CA ILE A 64 -8.27 -26.85 7.15
C ILE A 64 -8.38 -28.05 6.22
N LYS A 65 -7.24 -28.62 5.84
CA LYS A 65 -7.18 -29.93 5.19
C LYS A 65 -7.68 -30.93 6.23
N PHE A 66 -8.95 -31.28 6.14
CA PHE A 66 -9.47 -32.49 6.77
C PHE A 66 -8.71 -33.67 6.17
N VAL A 67 -7.68 -34.13 6.89
CA VAL A 67 -7.08 -35.44 6.64
C VAL A 67 -8.12 -36.47 7.11
N LYS A 68 -8.45 -37.38 6.20
CA LYS A 68 -9.41 -38.48 6.40
C LYS A 68 -8.73 -39.65 7.08
#